data_AF-A0A2D6W6G3-F1
#
_entry.id   AF-A0A2D6W6G3-F1
#
_cell.length_a   1.000
_cell.length_b   1.000
_cell.length_c   1.000
_cell.angle_alpha   90.00
_cell.angle_beta   90.00
_cell.angle_gamma   90.00
#
_symmetry.space_group_name_H-M   'P 1'
#
loop_
_entity.id
_entity.type
_entity.pdbx_description
1 polymer ?
#
loop_
_entity_poly.entity_id
_entity_poly.type
_entity_poly.pdbx_seq_one_letter_code
_entity_poly.pdbx_strand_id
1 'polypeptide(L)'
;EVLNQYKKVRGFEYENWFFCRASLDEVRKIGDPLGLSFNTQEFPIEHNLRTAVFDSGGKLVEVFSGNKWTAKELKESIMKAAVNKHHHN
;
A
#
# COMPACT_ATOMS: atom_id res chain seq x y z
N GLU A 1 -14.82 11.21 -4.11
CA GLU A 1 -15.72 11.72 -3.04
C GLU A 1 -15.78 10.79 -1.82
N VAL A 2 -16.25 9.54 -1.98
CA VAL A 2 -16.40 8.56 -0.87
C VAL A 2 -15.14 8.34 -0.02
N LEU A 3 -13.96 8.15 -0.64
CA LEU A 3 -12.72 7.89 0.11
C LEU A 3 -12.23 9.11 0.91
N ASN A 4 -12.42 10.32 0.38
CA ASN A 4 -12.06 11.55 1.09
C ASN A 4 -12.98 11.79 2.28
N GLN A 5 -14.26 11.44 2.16
CA GLN A 5 -15.20 11.50 3.29
C GLN A 5 -14.82 10.46 4.36
N TYR A 6 -14.43 9.25 3.96
CA TYR A 6 -13.93 8.23 4.90
C TYR A 6 -12.70 8.72 5.68
N LYS A 7 -11.73 9.37 5.00
CA LYS A 7 -10.56 10.01 5.61
C LYS A 7 -10.96 11.02 6.69
N LYS A 8 -11.92 11.90 6.38
CA LYS A 8 -12.44 12.94 7.30
C LYS A 8 -13.11 12.33 8.53
N VAL A 9 -14.01 11.37 8.34
CA VAL A 9 -14.76 10.72 9.44
C VAL A 9 -13.83 9.99 10.41
N ARG A 10 -12.68 9.50 9.92
CA ARG A 10 -11.69 8.80 10.75
C ARG A 10 -10.61 9.72 11.34
N GLY A 11 -10.65 11.03 11.08
CA GLY A 11 -9.69 12.01 11.62
C GLY A 11 -8.28 11.89 11.06
N PHE A 12 -8.10 11.22 9.91
CA PHE A 12 -6.78 11.01 9.31
C PHE A 12 -6.39 12.18 8.41
N GLU A 13 -6.21 13.38 8.95
CA GLU A 13 -5.78 14.55 8.18
C GLU A 13 -4.25 14.67 8.10
N TYR A 14 -3.61 13.68 7.47
CA TYR A 14 -2.18 13.77 7.13
C TYR A 14 -2.01 14.22 5.68
N GLU A 15 -1.15 15.21 5.47
CA GLU A 15 -0.84 15.77 4.14
C GLU A 15 -0.24 14.71 3.20
N ASN A 16 0.52 13.77 3.76
CA ASN A 16 1.24 12.75 2.99
C ASN A 16 0.47 11.43 2.83
N TRP A 17 -0.81 11.37 3.23
CA TRP A 17 -1.64 10.16 3.12
C TRP A 17 -2.74 10.34 2.09
N PHE A 18 -2.68 9.54 1.03
CA PHE A 18 -3.60 9.60 -0.10
C PHE A 18 -4.42 8.31 -0.17
N PHE A 19 -5.74 8.46 -0.27
CA PHE A 19 -6.64 7.34 -0.51
C PHE A 19 -6.98 7.35 -2.00
N CYS A 20 -6.47 6.36 -2.73
CA CYS A 20 -6.58 6.30 -4.19
C CYS A 20 -7.68 5.31 -4.62
N ARG A 21 -8.23 5.53 -5.81
CA ARG A 21 -9.16 4.61 -6.48
C ARG A 21 -8.75 4.47 -7.95
N ALA A 22 -8.91 3.27 -8.49
CA ALA A 22 -8.78 2.98 -9.92
C ALA A 22 -9.90 2.03 -10.37
N SER A 23 -9.92 1.66 -11.65
CA SER A 23 -10.78 0.57 -12.14
C SER A 23 -10.31 -0.78 -11.59
N LEU A 24 -11.17 -1.82 -11.66
CA LEU A 24 -10.82 -3.16 -11.17
C LEU A 24 -9.53 -3.69 -11.82
N ASP A 25 -9.39 -3.53 -13.14
CA ASP A 25 -8.23 -3.98 -13.89
C ASP A 25 -6.95 -3.27 -13.46
N GLU A 26 -7.01 -1.95 -13.22
CA GLU A 26 -5.86 -1.18 -12.74
C GLU A 26 -5.47 -1.57 -11.30
N VAL A 27 -6.45 -1.83 -10.43
CA VAL A 27 -6.16 -2.35 -9.08
C VAL A 27 -5.49 -3.72 -9.15
N ARG A 28 -5.92 -4.60 -10.06
CA ARG A 28 -5.29 -5.92 -10.26
C ARG A 28 -3.86 -5.80 -10.80
N LYS A 29 -3.62 -4.91 -11.77
CA LYS A 29 -2.26 -4.65 -12.29
C LYS A 29 -1.27 -4.24 -11.20
N ILE A 30 -1.72 -3.49 -10.19
CA ILE A 30 -0.90 -3.06 -9.06
C ILE A 30 -0.84 -4.15 -7.98
N GLY A 31 -1.98 -4.75 -7.66
CA GLY A 31 -2.15 -5.66 -6.52
C GLY A 31 -1.64 -7.07 -6.75
N ASP A 32 -1.90 -7.66 -7.92
CA ASP A 32 -1.55 -9.06 -8.20
C ASP A 32 -0.04 -9.31 -8.07
N PRO A 33 0.87 -8.45 -8.59
CA PRO A 33 2.31 -8.60 -8.39
C PRO A 33 2.75 -8.51 -6.92
N LEU A 34 1.96 -7.86 -6.06
CA LEU A 34 2.19 -7.72 -4.62
C LEU A 34 1.55 -8.87 -3.82
N GLY A 35 0.96 -9.85 -4.50
CA GLY A 35 0.23 -10.96 -3.89
C GLY A 35 -1.05 -10.52 -3.18
N LEU A 36 -1.63 -9.37 -3.56
CA LEU A 36 -2.98 -9.00 -3.16
C LEU A 36 -3.96 -9.95 -3.84
N SER A 37 -4.89 -10.50 -3.07
CA SER A 37 -5.99 -11.33 -3.57
C SER A 37 -7.28 -10.80 -3.02
N PHE A 38 -8.27 -10.62 -3.90
CA PHE A 38 -9.58 -10.13 -3.54
C PHE A 38 -10.65 -10.61 -4.53
N ASN A 39 -11.84 -10.93 -4.01
CA ASN A 39 -13.03 -11.30 -4.75
C ASN A 39 -14.11 -10.24 -4.55
N THR A 40 -14.64 -9.72 -5.66
CA THR A 40 -15.66 -8.66 -5.67
C THR A 40 -17.04 -9.14 -6.11
N GLN A 41 -17.19 -10.43 -6.42
CA GLN A 41 -18.46 -11.01 -6.87
C GLN A 41 -19.46 -11.21 -5.72
N GLU A 42 -18.96 -11.27 -4.48
CA GLU A 42 -19.76 -11.45 -3.27
C GLU A 42 -19.53 -10.30 -2.29
N PHE A 43 -20.52 -10.01 -1.45
CA PHE A 43 -20.42 -9.04 -0.37
C PHE A 43 -20.59 -9.75 0.98
N PRO A 44 -19.69 -9.54 1.96
CA PRO A 44 -18.55 -8.62 1.93
C PRO A 44 -17.42 -9.07 1.01
N ILE A 45 -16.63 -8.10 0.51
CA ILE A 45 -15.44 -8.38 -0.32
C ILE A 45 -14.48 -9.26 0.48
N GLU A 46 -14.26 -10.49 0.03
CA GLU A 46 -13.22 -11.35 0.56
C GLU A 46 -11.86 -10.88 0.02
N HIS A 47 -10.90 -10.64 0.92
CA HIS A 47 -9.58 -10.15 0.53
C HIS A 47 -8.51 -10.49 1.57
N ASN A 48 -7.25 -10.54 1.12
CA ASN A 48 -6.10 -10.56 2.02
C ASN A 48 -5.56 -9.13 2.26
N LEU A 49 -4.64 -8.99 3.21
CA LEU A 49 -3.97 -7.72 3.49
C LEU A 49 -2.54 -7.75 2.99
N ARG A 50 -2.14 -6.66 2.34
CA ARG A 50 -0.78 -6.42 1.87
C ARG A 50 -0.38 -4.97 2.16
N THR A 51 0.86 -4.79 2.60
CA THR A 51 1.50 -3.47 2.71
C THR A 51 2.81 -3.53 1.93
N ALA A 52 2.94 -2.75 0.87
CA ALA A 52 4.14 -2.69 0.05
C ALA A 52 4.93 -1.40 0.33
N VAL A 53 6.25 -1.50 0.38
CA VAL A 53 7.17 -0.37 0.53
C VAL A 53 8.03 -0.29 -0.73
N PHE A 54 8.07 0.90 -1.33
CA PHE A 54 8.87 1.20 -2.51
C PHE A 54 9.89 2.29 -2.19
N ASP A 55 11.03 2.29 -2.88
CA ASP A 55 11.99 3.40 -2.83
C ASP A 55 11.56 4.57 -3.73
N SER A 56 12.32 5.67 -3.69
CA SER A 56 12.02 6.87 -4.51
C SER A 56 12.21 6.65 -6.01
N GLY A 57 12.83 5.55 -6.43
CA GLY A 57 12.93 5.13 -7.83
C GLY A 57 11.77 4.23 -8.28
N GLY A 58 10.82 3.93 -7.39
CA GLY A 58 9.70 3.04 -7.68
C GLY A 58 10.06 1.55 -7.59
N LYS A 59 11.23 1.19 -7.07
CA LYS A 59 11.61 -0.21 -6.89
C LYS A 59 10.98 -0.74 -5.60
N LEU A 60 10.43 -1.96 -5.68
CA LEU A 60 9.87 -2.66 -4.54
C LEU A 60 10.99 -3.04 -3.55
N VAL A 61 10.82 -2.67 -2.28
CA VAL A 61 11.76 -2.96 -1.19
C VAL A 61 11.24 -4.07 -0.29
N GLU A 62 9.94 -4.08 0.02
CA GLU A 62 9.34 -5.05 0.95
C GLU A 62 7.84 -5.19 0.71
N VAL A 63 7.30 -6.38 0.98
CA VAL A 63 5.85 -6.64 1.01
C VAL A 63 5.48 -7.40 2.28
N PHE A 64 4.76 -6.73 3.17
CA PHE A 64 4.22 -7.35 4.37
C PHE A 64 2.92 -8.07 4.06
N SER A 65 2.83 -9.33 4.50
CA SER A 65 1.61 -10.14 4.42
C SER A 65 0.81 -10.07 5.71
N GLY A 66 -0.49 -9.79 5.58
CA GLY A 66 -1.38 -9.69 6.74
C GLY A 66 -1.11 -8.43 7.56
N ASN A 67 -1.58 -8.47 8.80
CA ASN A 67 -1.45 -7.39 9.79
C ASN A 67 -0.49 -7.75 10.94
N LYS A 68 0.40 -8.72 10.72
CA LYS A 68 1.33 -9.21 11.75
C LYS A 68 2.59 -8.36 11.90
N TRP A 69 2.84 -7.45 10.95
CA TRP A 69 4.00 -6.57 10.99
C TRP A 69 3.86 -5.53 12.11
N THR A 70 4.99 -5.13 12.66
CA THR A 70 5.11 -4.14 13.73
C THR A 70 5.50 -2.78 13.18
N ALA A 71 5.17 -1.71 13.91
CA ALA A 71 5.60 -0.36 13.54
C ALA A 71 7.13 -0.24 13.38
N LYS A 72 7.89 -1.03 14.14
CA LYS A 72 9.36 -1.09 14.03
C LYS A 72 9.80 -1.65 12.68
N GLU A 73 9.23 -2.78 12.26
CA GLU A 73 9.57 -3.42 10.97
C GLU A 73 9.19 -2.53 9.79
N LEU A 74 8.03 -1.88 9.83
CA LEU A 74 7.63 -0.94 8.78
C LEU A 74 8.59 0.26 8.72
N LYS A 75 8.94 0.85 9.88
CA LYS A 75 9.93 1.93 9.95
C LYS A 75 11.26 1.50 9.33
N GLU A 76 11.77 0.32 9.69
CA GLU A 76 13.04 -0.18 9.17
C GLU A 76 12.99 -0.37 7.64
N SER A 77 11.89 -0.88 7.10
CA SER A 77 11.69 -0.99 5.65
C SER A 77 11.66 0.37 4.95
N ILE A 78 10.95 1.35 5.50
CA ILE A 78 10.92 2.73 4.98
C ILE A 78 12.33 3.36 5.01
N MET A 79 13.09 3.14 6.08
CA MET A 79 14.47 3.63 6.18
C MET A 79 15.37 3.00 5.11
N LYS A 80 15.26 1.69 4.86
CA LYS A 80 15.97 1.02 3.76
C LYS A 80 15.60 1.63 2.40
N ALA A 81 14.31 1.87 2.17
CA ALA A 81 13.81 2.49 0.95
C ALA A 81 14.34 3.91 0.74
N ALA A 82 14.54 4.68 1.83
CA ALA A 82 15.09 6.03 1.77
C ALA A 82 16.59 6.07 1.44
N VAL A 83 17.35 5.03 1.82
CA VAL A 83 18.81 4.93 1.60
C VAL A 83 19.15 4.49 0.18
N ASN A 84 18.26 3.77 -0.52
CA ASN A 84 18.46 3.35 -1.92
C ASN A 84 18.46 4.51 -2.96
N LYS A 85 18.51 5.77 -2.50
CA LYS A 85 18.74 6.93 -3.35
C LYS A 85 20.13 6.83 -4.01
N HIS A 86 20.15 6.41 -5.27
CA HIS A 86 21.28 6.50 -6.22
C HIS A 86 22.39 5.45 -6.08
N HIS A 87 22.18 4.31 -6.74
CA HIS A 87 23.26 3.52 -7.36
C HIS A 87 23.13 3.58 -8.89
N HIS A 88 23.17 4.79 -9.43
CA HIS A 88 23.58 5.04 -10.81
C HIS A 88 24.84 5.90 -10.71
N ASN A 89 26.00 5.24 -10.76
CA ASN A 89 27.25 5.85 -11.20
C ASN A 89 27.24 5.88 -12.73
#